data_AF-A0A4U0TSL8-F1
#
_entry.id   AF-A0A4U0TSL8-F1
#
_cell.length_a   1.000
_cell.length_b   1.000
_cell.length_c   1.000
_cell.angle_alpha   90.00
_cell.angle_beta   90.00
_cell.angle_gamma   90.00
#
_symmetry.space_group_name_H-M   'P 1'
#
loop_
_entity.id
_entity.type
_entity.pdbx_description
1 polymer ?
#
loop_
_entity_poly.entity_id
_entity_poly.type
_entity_poly.pdbx_seq_one_letter_code
_entity_poly.pdbx_strand_id
1 'polypeptide(L)' 'MVAGIVGVKPTVGLTSRSGVIPISENMDTVGPFARTVADAAHGLDAIVSAD' A
#
# COMPACT_ATOMS: atom_id res chain seq x y z
N MET A 1 5.35 14.76 4.33
CA MET A 1 4.57 14.73 3.07
C MET A 1 5.23 15.70 2.11
N VAL A 2 5.88 15.24 1.05
CA VAL A 2 6.75 16.10 0.21
C VAL A 2 6.08 16.49 -1.11
N ALA A 3 5.15 15.69 -1.63
CA ALA A 3 4.53 15.88 -2.95
C ALA A 3 3.06 16.37 -2.91
N GLY A 4 2.48 16.63 -1.73
CA GLY A 4 1.08 17.11 -1.62
C GLY A 4 0.02 16.10 -2.04
N ILE A 5 0.31 14.80 -1.96
CA ILE A 5 -0.59 13.70 -2.31
C ILE A 5 -0.87 12.81 -1.10
N VAL A 6 -1.91 11.99 -1.19
CA VAL A 6 -2.22 10.95 -0.21
C VAL A 6 -1.33 9.75 -0.46
N GLY A 7 -0.70 9.24 0.60
CA GLY A 7 -0.01 7.95 0.60
C GLY A 7 -0.54 7.09 1.73
N VAL A 8 -0.92 5.85 1.42
CA VAL A 8 -1.46 4.91 2.41
C VAL A 8 -0.42 3.82 2.66
N LYS A 9 0.07 3.73 3.90
CA LYS A 9 0.83 2.59 4.37
C LYS A 9 -0.13 1.61 5.07
N PRO A 10 -0.50 0.48 4.45
CA PRO A 10 -1.48 -0.43 5.04
C PRO A 10 -0.93 -1.16 6.27
N THR A 11 -1.80 -1.90 6.94
CA THR A 11 -1.41 -2.88 7.96
C THR A 11 -0.51 -3.94 7.35
N VAL A 12 0.54 -4.34 8.06
CA VAL A 12 1.45 -5.40 7.59
C VAL A 12 0.66 -6.68 7.34
N GLY A 13 0.84 -7.27 6.16
CA GLY A 13 0.12 -8.48 5.72
C GLY A 13 -1.26 -8.25 5.10
N LEU A 14 -1.73 -7.00 4.98
CA LEU A 14 -3.01 -6.70 4.32
C LEU A 14 -2.92 -6.77 2.78
N THR A 15 -1.74 -6.49 2.23
CA THR A 15 -1.48 -6.51 0.79
C THR A 15 -0.36 -7.49 0.48
N SER A 16 -0.44 -8.13 -0.69
CA SER A 16 0.57 -9.08 -1.11
C SER A 16 1.94 -8.44 -1.30
N ARG A 17 3.00 -9.17 -0.93
CA ARG A 17 4.39 -8.79 -1.21
C ARG A 17 5.06 -9.70 -2.25
N SER A 18 4.30 -10.61 -2.85
CA SER A 18 4.82 -11.50 -3.89
C SER A 18 5.38 -10.69 -5.07
N GLY A 19 6.62 -10.96 -5.45
CA GLY A 19 7.31 -10.24 -6.53
C GLY A 19 7.93 -8.88 -6.14
N VAL A 20 7.81 -8.45 -4.88
CA VAL A 20 8.49 -7.26 -4.36
C VAL A 20 9.85 -7.67 -3.80
N ILE A 21 10.91 -6.93 -4.13
CA ILE A 21 12.24 -7.16 -3.54
C ILE A 21 12.18 -6.77 -2.06
N PRO A 22 12.43 -7.69 -1.12
CA PRO A 22 12.27 -7.41 0.30
C PRO A 22 13.42 -6.57 0.85
N ILE A 23 13.09 -5.73 1.83
CA ILE A 23 14.03 -5.08 2.75
C ILE A 23 13.83 -5.64 4.16
N SER A 24 12.58 -5.84 4.59
CA SER A 24 12.23 -6.40 5.89
C SER A 24 10.95 -7.23 5.83
N GLU A 25 11.06 -8.50 6.19
CA GLU A 25 9.91 -9.41 6.23
C GLU A 25 8.81 -8.97 7.22
N ASN A 26 9.17 -8.20 8.25
CA ASN A 26 8.26 -7.76 9.31
C ASN A 26 7.65 -6.38 9.06
N MET A 27 8.20 -5.59 8.15
CA MET A 27 7.84 -4.17 8.00
C MET A 27 7.46 -3.77 6.57
N ASP A 28 7.84 -4.57 5.56
CA ASP A 28 7.51 -4.25 4.17
C ASP A 28 6.00 -4.29 3.95
N THR A 29 5.49 -3.28 3.25
CA THR A 29 4.09 -3.17 2.85
C THR A 29 3.99 -2.45 1.51
N VAL A 30 3.00 -2.82 0.70
CA VAL A 30 2.69 -2.14 -0.56
C VAL A 30 1.38 -1.39 -0.40
N GLY A 31 1.37 -0.08 -0.70
CA GLY A 31 0.18 0.73 -0.59
C GLY A 31 0.11 1.84 -1.65
N PRO A 32 -1.10 2.35 -1.93
CA PRO A 32 -1.32 3.29 -3.02
C PRO A 32 -0.92 4.73 -2.67
N PHE A 33 -0.57 5.47 -3.73
CA PHE A 33 -0.47 6.92 -3.73
C PHE A 33 -1.53 7.50 -4.66
N ALA A 34 -2.28 8.50 -4.21
CA ALA A 34 -3.33 9.12 -5.00
C ALA A 34 -3.57 10.60 -4.65
N ARG A 35 -4.32 11.31 -5.49
CA ARG A 35 -4.65 12.74 -5.27
C ARG A 35 -5.73 12.95 -4.20
N THR A 36 -6.60 11.96 -4.01
CA THR A 36 -7.67 12.02 -3.01
C THR A 36 -7.66 10.77 -2.14
N VAL A 37 -8.29 10.85 -0.96
CA VAL A 37 -8.44 9.70 -0.06
C VAL A 37 -9.34 8.64 -0.70
N ALA A 38 -10.39 9.03 -1.42
CA ALA A 38 -11.28 8.11 -2.11
C ALA A 38 -10.54 7.29 -3.17
N ASP A 39 -9.70 7.92 -3.99
CA ASP A 39 -8.89 7.23 -4.98
C ASP A 39 -7.87 6.27 -4.34
N ALA A 40 -7.25 6.68 -3.22
CA ALA A 40 -6.34 5.83 -2.47
C ALA A 40 -7.07 4.62 -1.85
N ALA A 41 -8.31 4.80 -1.38
CA ALA A 41 -9.15 3.72 -0.87
C ALA A 41 -9.51 2.73 -1.98
N HIS A 42 -9.97 3.20 -3.14
CA HIS A 42 -10.25 2.33 -4.29
C HIS A 42 -9.01 1.59 -4.78
N GLY A 43 -7.85 2.26 -4.80
CA GLY A 43 -6.57 1.64 -5.15
C GLY A 43 -6.15 0.57 -4.14
N LEU A 44 -6.41 0.79 -2.84
CA LEU A 44 -6.14 -0.18 -1.79
C LEU A 44 -7.07 -1.39 -1.94
N ASP A 45 -8.38 -1.17 -2.09
CA ASP A 45 -9.38 -2.25 -2.27
C ASP A 45 -9.05 -3.15 -3.46
N ALA A 46 -8.45 -2.61 -4.52
CA ALA A 46 -8.04 -3.37 -5.70
C ALA A 46 -6.82 -4.28 -5.46
N ILE A 47 -5.98 -4.01 -4.46
CA ILE A 47 -4.73 -4.76 -4.19
C ILE A 47 -4.75 -5.52 -2.86
N VAL A 48 -5.79 -5.35 -2.04
CA VAL A 48 -6.01 -6.16 -0.84
C VAL A 48 -6.12 -7.62 -1.28
N SER A 49 -5.32 -8.46 -0.64
CA SER A 49 -5.34 -9.90 -0.83
C SER A 49 -4.95 -10.55 0.48
N ALA A 50 -5.63 -11.66 0.82
CA ALA A 50 -5.02 -12.59 1.76
C ALA A 50 -3.84 -13.24 1.02
N ASP A 51 -2.63 -13.04 1.53
CA ASP A 51 -1.48 -13.85 1.14
C ASP A 51 -1.61 -15.27 1.73
#